data_AF-A0AAP9WPZ5-F1
#
_entry.id   AF-A0AAP9WPZ5-F1
#
_cell.length_a   1.000
_cell.length_b   1.000
_cell.length_c   1.000
_cell.angle_alpha   90.00
_cell.angle_beta   90.00
_cell.angle_gamma   90.00
#
_symmetry.space_group_name_H-M   'P 1'
#
loop_
_entity.id
_entity.type
_entity.pdbx_description
1 polymer ?
#
loop_
_entity_poly.entity_id
_entity_poly.type
_entity_poly.pdbx_seq_one_letter_code
_entity_poly.pdbx_strand_id
1 'polypeptide(L)'
;MKREDIFDWLIQWYSNQCNGNWERENQINIYTVSNPGWTFKVGLKSTKLENHEMRSGLIETEETDWYLYYIKDSVYDAGGDTLKLPILIDIFRSIWENKEIAHSSHQSNTMFSWLIEWYQSQCDGDWEHEYGIAINTNGDRGWQIKIEVNFTELDGVEVAHTLNQKGEDDWYSFSLKDGKFLAEGDSKKLPIILEKFKEIWTTNAEPRED
;
A
#
# COMPACT_ATOMS: atom_id res chain seq x y z
N MET A 1 25.08 5.66 -7.18
CA MET A 1 24.39 4.87 -6.14
C MET A 1 22.91 4.99 -6.45
N LYS A 2 22.20 3.89 -6.79
CA LYS A 2 20.74 3.94 -6.97
C LYS A 2 20.12 4.20 -5.60
N ARG A 3 19.25 5.20 -5.49
CA ARG A 3 18.47 5.47 -4.27
C ARG A 3 17.48 4.31 -4.10
N GLU A 4 17.35 3.80 -2.88
CA GLU A 4 16.39 2.73 -2.52
C GLU A 4 14.96 3.23 -2.70
N ASP A 5 14.09 2.38 -3.26
CA ASP A 5 12.67 2.67 -3.39
C ASP A 5 11.98 2.68 -2.01
N ILE A 6 11.06 3.61 -1.79
CA ILE A 6 10.45 3.80 -0.47
C ILE A 6 9.56 2.62 -0.05
N PHE A 7 8.95 1.92 -1.00
CA PHE A 7 8.15 0.74 -0.71
C PHE A 7 9.01 -0.49 -0.48
N ASP A 8 10.13 -0.63 -1.21
CA ASP A 8 11.12 -1.66 -0.90
C ASP A 8 11.64 -1.49 0.53
N TRP A 9 11.91 -0.25 0.95
CA TRP A 9 12.25 0.05 2.34
C TRP A 9 11.13 -0.36 3.30
N LEU A 10 9.86 -0.07 3.01
CA LEU A 10 8.73 -0.45 3.88
C LEU A 10 8.58 -1.97 4.01
N ILE A 11 8.71 -2.69 2.90
CA ILE A 11 8.64 -4.16 2.87
C ILE A 11 9.77 -4.76 3.70
N GLN A 12 11.00 -4.26 3.53
CA GLN A 12 12.14 -4.68 4.33
C GLN A 12 11.95 -4.32 5.81
N TRP A 13 11.46 -3.11 6.10
CA TRP A 13 11.19 -2.66 7.46
C TRP A 13 10.19 -3.57 8.18
N TYR A 14 9.08 -3.90 7.52
CA TYR A 14 8.07 -4.85 8.02
C TYR A 14 8.68 -6.22 8.31
N SER A 15 9.41 -6.78 7.33
CA SER A 15 10.07 -8.07 7.50
C SER A 15 11.05 -8.07 8.66
N ASN A 16 11.69 -6.94 8.96
CA ASN A 16 12.61 -6.79 10.09
C ASN A 16 11.87 -6.60 11.43
N GLN A 17 10.63 -6.10 11.45
CA GLN A 17 9.82 -6.02 12.67
C GLN A 17 9.22 -7.37 13.05
N CYS A 18 8.92 -8.22 12.06
CA CYS A 18 8.35 -9.55 12.28
C CYS A 18 9.26 -10.40 13.19
N ASN A 19 8.77 -10.72 14.40
CA ASN A 19 9.55 -11.43 15.42
C ASN A 19 8.74 -12.53 16.13
N GLY A 20 7.51 -12.79 15.71
CA GLY A 20 6.59 -13.77 16.31
C GLY A 20 5.49 -13.11 17.13
N ASN A 21 5.73 -11.89 17.61
CA ASN A 21 4.84 -11.13 18.48
C ASN A 21 4.38 -9.83 17.81
N TRP A 22 5.30 -9.09 17.18
CA TRP A 22 5.00 -7.77 16.63
C TRP A 22 3.88 -7.85 15.59
N GLU A 23 3.95 -8.79 14.66
CA GLU A 23 2.96 -8.97 13.58
C GLU A 23 1.56 -9.33 14.11
N ARG A 24 1.47 -9.93 15.30
CA ARG A 24 0.20 -10.30 15.95
C ARG A 24 -0.45 -9.12 16.65
N GLU A 25 0.35 -8.19 17.16
CA GLU A 25 -0.10 -7.03 17.92
C GLU A 25 -0.19 -5.75 17.07
N ASN A 26 0.60 -5.66 16.01
CA ASN A 26 0.73 -4.50 15.15
C ASN A 26 0.52 -4.89 13.69
N GLN A 27 -0.03 -3.96 12.92
CA GLN A 27 -0.25 -4.12 11.49
C GLN A 27 0.18 -2.86 10.74
N ILE A 28 0.55 -3.05 9.47
CA ILE A 28 0.58 -2.00 8.47
C ILE A 28 -0.74 -2.04 7.72
N ASN A 29 -1.42 -0.90 7.59
CA ASN A 29 -2.63 -0.76 6.78
C ASN A 29 -2.46 0.40 5.81
N ILE A 30 -2.65 0.14 4.52
CA ILE A 30 -2.69 1.14 3.46
C ILE A 30 -4.02 0.99 2.75
N TYR A 31 -4.81 2.05 2.65
CA TYR A 31 -6.10 1.97 1.94
C TYR A 31 -6.50 3.31 1.33
N THR A 32 -7.29 3.25 0.25
CA THR A 32 -7.85 4.44 -0.40
C THR A 32 -9.09 4.95 0.34
N VAL A 33 -9.43 6.22 0.14
CA VAL A 33 -10.60 6.88 0.75
C VAL A 33 -11.47 7.56 -0.30
N SER A 34 -12.71 7.88 0.07
CA SER A 34 -13.76 8.36 -0.84
C SER A 34 -13.57 9.76 -1.41
N ASN A 35 -12.71 10.58 -0.81
CA ASN A 35 -12.24 11.83 -1.40
C ASN A 35 -10.80 11.54 -1.83
N PRO A 36 -10.53 11.30 -3.13
CA PRO A 36 -9.43 10.45 -3.57
C PRO A 36 -8.13 10.69 -2.84
N GLY A 37 -7.59 9.64 -2.26
CA GLY A 37 -6.44 9.75 -1.38
C GLY A 37 -6.08 8.44 -0.73
N TRP A 38 -4.99 8.48 0.03
CA TRP A 38 -4.44 7.32 0.72
C TRP A 38 -4.39 7.56 2.22
N THR A 39 -4.73 6.53 2.98
CA THR A 39 -4.39 6.41 4.39
C THR A 39 -3.28 5.39 4.55
N PHE A 40 -2.32 5.67 5.44
CA PHE A 40 -1.22 4.79 5.81
C PHE A 40 -1.09 4.74 7.34
N LYS A 41 -1.26 3.55 7.91
CA LYS A 41 -1.17 3.31 9.36
C LYS A 41 -0.15 2.23 9.69
N VAL A 42 0.57 2.41 10.79
CA VAL A 42 1.54 1.45 11.30
C VAL A 42 1.39 1.33 12.81
N GLY A 43 1.14 0.13 13.32
CA GLY A 43 1.20 -0.16 14.76
C GLY A 43 2.65 -0.09 15.27
N LEU A 44 2.87 0.54 16.41
CA LEU A 44 4.19 0.83 16.97
C LEU A 44 4.38 0.27 18.38
N LYS A 45 3.48 -0.57 18.87
CA LYS A 45 3.64 -1.21 20.18
C LYS A 45 4.88 -2.09 20.19
N SER A 46 5.59 -2.12 21.32
CA SER A 46 6.86 -2.80 21.47
C SER A 46 7.95 -2.31 20.50
N THR A 47 7.87 -1.06 20.03
CA THR A 47 8.91 -0.41 19.21
C THR A 47 9.49 0.82 19.90
N LYS A 48 10.59 1.37 19.36
CA LYS A 48 11.19 2.60 19.88
C LYS A 48 10.28 3.84 19.79
N LEU A 49 9.20 3.78 19.02
CA LEU A 49 8.22 4.85 18.88
C LEU A 49 6.93 4.60 19.67
N GLU A 50 6.84 3.53 20.46
CA GLU A 50 5.61 3.14 21.19
C GLU A 50 5.00 4.28 22.03
N ASN A 51 5.85 5.02 22.74
CA ASN A 51 5.45 6.13 23.62
C ASN A 51 5.71 7.50 22.99
N HIS A 52 6.02 7.55 21.70
CA HIS A 52 6.21 8.81 21.00
C HIS A 52 4.86 9.39 20.61
N GLU A 53 4.63 10.67 20.86
CA GLU A 53 3.45 11.39 20.41
C GLU A 53 3.85 12.60 19.58
N MET A 54 3.19 12.79 18.44
CA MET A 54 3.39 13.96 17.59
C MET A 54 2.21 14.18 16.65
N ARG A 55 2.10 15.39 16.11
CA ARG A 55 1.10 15.74 15.09
C ARG A 55 1.63 16.83 14.18
N SER A 56 1.49 16.67 12.87
CA SER A 56 1.90 17.67 11.89
C SER A 56 0.93 18.85 11.76
N GLY A 57 -0.37 18.61 12.00
CA GLY A 57 -1.43 19.47 11.47
C GLY A 57 -1.71 19.15 10.00
N LEU A 58 -2.72 19.81 9.42
CA LEU A 58 -2.98 19.71 7.98
C LEU A 58 -1.94 20.54 7.24
N ILE A 59 -1.25 19.91 6.28
CA ILE A 59 -0.33 20.57 5.35
C ILE A 59 -1.00 20.53 3.99
N GLU A 60 -1.42 21.69 3.50
CA GLU A 60 -2.24 21.83 2.30
C GLU A 60 -1.74 23.05 1.52
N THR A 61 -1.41 22.84 0.25
CA THR A 61 -1.09 23.92 -0.70
C THR A 61 -2.27 24.20 -1.61
N GLU A 62 -3.05 23.17 -1.95
CA GLU A 62 -4.25 23.19 -2.77
C GLU A 62 -5.20 22.07 -2.32
N GLU A 63 -6.49 22.13 -2.72
CA GLU A 63 -7.48 21.09 -2.37
C GLU A 63 -7.08 19.67 -2.82
N THR A 64 -6.23 19.56 -3.85
CA THR A 64 -5.69 18.31 -4.39
C THR A 64 -4.23 18.05 -4.01
N ASP A 65 -3.64 18.88 -3.16
CA ASP A 65 -2.27 18.74 -2.66
C ASP A 65 -2.26 18.96 -1.14
N TRP A 66 -2.51 17.87 -0.42
CA TRP A 66 -2.65 17.87 1.03
C TRP A 66 -2.15 16.58 1.66
N TYR A 67 -1.60 16.69 2.86
CA TYR A 67 -1.30 15.55 3.72
C TYR A 67 -1.25 15.94 5.19
N LEU A 68 -1.37 14.94 6.04
CA LEU A 68 -1.24 15.05 7.49
C LEU A 68 -0.72 13.74 8.05
N TYR A 69 -0.07 13.80 9.21
CA TYR A 69 0.36 12.63 9.95
C TYR A 69 0.42 12.91 11.45
N TYR A 70 0.30 11.84 12.22
CA TYR A 70 0.46 11.89 13.67
C TYR A 70 0.91 10.53 14.20
N ILE A 71 1.50 10.56 15.40
CA ILE A 71 1.69 9.37 16.21
C ILE A 71 0.90 9.58 17.49
N LYS A 72 -0.02 8.66 17.77
CA LYS A 72 -0.84 8.66 18.98
C LYS A 72 -1.23 7.23 19.34
N ASP A 73 -1.32 6.93 20.63
CA ASP A 73 -1.75 5.61 21.13
C ASP A 73 -0.95 4.45 20.49
N SER A 74 0.36 4.65 20.33
CA SER A 74 1.29 3.72 19.68
C SER A 74 0.93 3.38 18.22
N VAL A 75 0.32 4.30 17.48
CA VAL A 75 0.03 4.15 16.05
C VAL A 75 0.54 5.37 15.29
N TYR A 76 1.34 5.14 14.25
CA TYR A 76 1.55 6.14 13.20
C TYR A 76 0.34 6.11 12.28
N ASP A 77 -0.29 7.27 12.06
CA ASP A 77 -1.48 7.41 11.22
C ASP A 77 -1.31 8.64 10.34
N ALA A 78 -1.44 8.44 9.03
CA ALA A 78 -1.20 9.46 8.04
C ALA A 78 -2.21 9.36 6.90
N GLY A 79 -2.55 10.52 6.34
CA GLY A 79 -3.45 10.64 5.21
C GLY A 79 -2.98 11.71 4.25
N GLY A 80 -3.27 11.55 2.97
CA GLY A 80 -2.98 12.56 1.95
C GLY A 80 -3.71 12.27 0.64
N ASP A 81 -3.60 13.20 -0.30
CA ASP A 81 -4.17 13.03 -1.64
C ASP A 81 -3.60 11.82 -2.41
N THR A 82 -4.14 11.59 -3.60
CA THR A 82 -3.83 10.45 -4.47
C THR A 82 -2.33 10.24 -4.74
N LEU A 83 -1.49 11.29 -4.67
CA LEU A 83 -0.05 11.22 -4.90
C LEU A 83 0.79 11.14 -3.63
N LYS A 84 0.20 11.20 -2.43
CA LYS A 84 0.96 11.33 -1.17
C LYS A 84 1.42 10.04 -0.55
N LEU A 85 0.91 8.87 -0.95
CA LEU A 85 1.32 7.60 -0.32
C LEU A 85 2.86 7.44 -0.19
N PRO A 86 3.68 7.72 -1.23
CA PRO A 86 5.14 7.67 -1.09
C PRO A 86 5.69 8.67 -0.05
N ILE A 87 5.10 9.87 0.03
CA ILE A 87 5.46 10.91 0.99
C ILE A 87 5.10 10.49 2.41
N LEU A 88 3.91 9.90 2.63
CA LEU A 88 3.49 9.41 3.95
C LEU A 88 4.47 8.34 4.46
N ILE A 89 4.89 7.41 3.60
CA ILE A 89 5.87 6.37 3.97
C ILE A 89 7.26 6.97 4.22
N ASP A 90 7.68 7.96 3.42
CA ASP A 90 8.96 8.64 3.61
C ASP A 90 9.03 9.45 4.92
N ILE A 91 7.92 10.08 5.31
CA ILE A 91 7.77 10.72 6.62
C ILE A 91 7.94 9.70 7.73
N PHE A 92 7.25 8.55 7.64
CA PHE A 92 7.40 7.48 8.61
C PHE A 92 8.86 6.99 8.71
N ARG A 93 9.52 6.77 7.57
CA ARG A 93 10.95 6.43 7.51
C ARG A 93 11.81 7.48 8.21
N SER A 94 11.60 8.75 7.92
CA SER A 94 12.37 9.85 8.49
C SER A 94 12.24 9.91 10.01
N ILE A 95 11.01 9.77 10.52
CA ILE A 95 10.75 9.68 11.97
C ILE A 95 11.41 8.45 12.56
N TRP A 96 11.24 7.28 11.93
CA TRP A 96 11.85 6.03 12.38
C TRP A 96 13.38 6.14 12.43
N GLU A 97 14.02 6.75 11.44
CA GLU A 97 15.47 6.88 11.36
C GLU A 97 16.02 8.08 12.14
N ASN A 98 15.16 8.86 12.79
CA ASN A 98 15.50 10.10 13.48
C ASN A 98 16.26 11.08 12.56
N LYS A 99 15.73 11.27 11.34
CA LYS A 99 16.25 12.17 10.31
C LYS A 99 15.31 13.35 10.13
N GLU A 100 15.84 14.47 9.64
CA GLU A 100 15.00 15.58 9.17
C GLU A 100 14.05 15.09 8.07
N ILE A 101 12.79 15.50 8.17
CA ILE A 101 11.78 15.21 7.15
C ILE A 101 12.12 16.08 5.94
N ALA A 102 12.73 15.49 4.93
CA ALA A 102 13.00 16.13 3.66
C ALA A 102 11.92 15.75 2.66
N HIS A 103 11.14 16.73 2.17
CA HIS A 103 10.15 16.49 1.13
C HIS A 103 10.83 16.23 -0.21
N SER A 104 11.13 14.96 -0.48
CA SER A 104 11.66 14.53 -1.76
C SER A 104 10.47 14.35 -2.73
N SER A 105 10.29 15.27 -3.68
CA SER A 105 9.27 15.23 -4.75
C SER A 105 9.55 14.18 -5.84
N HIS A 106 10.17 13.06 -5.48
CA HIS A 106 10.67 12.11 -6.46
C HIS A 106 9.70 10.96 -6.65
N GLN A 107 9.05 10.93 -7.82
CA GLN A 107 8.46 9.71 -8.34
C GLN A 107 9.59 8.77 -8.77
N SER A 108 9.73 7.67 -8.04
CA SER A 108 10.49 6.50 -8.51
C SER A 108 9.54 5.70 -9.41
N ASN A 109 9.92 5.34 -10.63
CA ASN A 109 9.10 4.45 -11.47
C ASN A 109 9.15 3.04 -10.91
N THR A 110 8.26 2.72 -9.99
CA THR A 110 8.13 1.40 -9.36
C THR A 110 6.74 0.82 -9.53
N MET A 111 6.57 -0.44 -9.12
CA MET A 111 5.29 -1.13 -9.17
C MET A 111 4.20 -0.36 -8.40
N PHE A 112 4.56 0.30 -7.30
CA PHE A 112 3.63 1.15 -6.56
C PHE A 112 3.26 2.42 -7.30
N SER A 113 4.17 3.02 -8.05
CA SER A 113 3.84 4.17 -8.90
C SER A 113 2.82 3.77 -9.96
N TRP A 114 2.98 2.59 -10.57
CA TRP A 114 1.95 2.06 -11.49
C TRP A 114 0.60 1.84 -10.79
N LEU A 115 0.58 1.31 -9.56
CA LEU A 115 -0.67 1.13 -8.81
C LEU A 115 -1.33 2.48 -8.46
N ILE A 116 -0.53 3.49 -8.09
CA ILE A 116 -1.01 4.84 -7.79
C ILE A 116 -1.60 5.48 -9.06
N GLU A 117 -0.90 5.39 -10.20
CA GLU A 117 -1.39 5.87 -11.49
C GLU A 117 -2.66 5.15 -11.93
N TRP A 118 -2.71 3.82 -11.74
CA TRP A 118 -3.90 3.02 -12.01
C TRP A 118 -5.09 3.45 -11.14
N TYR A 119 -4.88 3.64 -9.83
CA TYR A 119 -5.93 4.13 -8.94
C TYR A 119 -6.46 5.49 -9.38
N GLN A 120 -5.56 6.42 -9.72
CA GLN A 120 -5.94 7.73 -10.22
C GLN A 120 -6.75 7.66 -11.51
N SER A 121 -6.41 6.74 -12.42
CA SER A 121 -7.17 6.56 -13.66
C SER A 121 -8.54 5.94 -13.45
N GLN A 122 -8.77 5.25 -12.32
CA GLN A 122 -10.11 4.75 -11.96
C GLN A 122 -10.97 5.79 -11.24
N CYS A 123 -10.38 6.85 -10.68
CA CYS A 123 -11.13 7.89 -9.98
C CYS A 123 -11.91 8.74 -11.00
N ASP A 124 -13.24 8.64 -10.97
CA ASP A 124 -14.14 9.36 -11.87
C ASP A 124 -15.20 10.21 -11.13
N GLY A 125 -15.14 10.24 -9.80
CA GLY A 125 -16.10 10.95 -8.95
C GLY A 125 -17.19 10.04 -8.37
N ASP A 126 -17.34 8.80 -8.84
CA ASP A 126 -18.25 7.80 -8.29
C ASP A 126 -17.47 6.58 -7.77
N TRP A 127 -16.47 6.12 -8.53
CA TRP A 127 -15.74 4.89 -8.24
C TRP A 127 -15.06 4.91 -6.87
N GLU A 128 -14.38 6.00 -6.52
CA GLU A 128 -13.69 6.14 -5.24
C GLU A 128 -14.63 6.12 -4.02
N HIS A 129 -15.91 6.43 -4.20
CA HIS A 129 -16.90 6.41 -3.13
C HIS A 129 -17.37 5.00 -2.78
N GLU A 130 -17.32 4.08 -3.75
CA GLU A 130 -17.82 2.70 -3.60
C GLU A 130 -16.69 1.66 -3.54
N TYR A 131 -15.58 1.93 -4.23
CA TYR A 131 -14.49 1.00 -4.50
C TYR A 131 -13.15 1.56 -4.06
N GLY A 132 -12.15 0.68 -4.00
CA GLY A 132 -10.83 1.08 -3.54
C GLY A 132 -9.83 -0.04 -3.44
N ILE A 133 -8.67 0.33 -2.92
CA ILE A 133 -7.52 -0.54 -2.70
C ILE A 133 -7.29 -0.66 -1.20
N ALA A 134 -6.98 -1.86 -0.73
CA ALA A 134 -6.44 -2.12 0.59
C ALA A 134 -5.21 -3.03 0.49
N ILE A 135 -4.11 -2.62 1.11
CA ILE A 135 -2.87 -3.38 1.26
C ILE A 135 -2.56 -3.40 2.76
N ASN A 136 -2.74 -4.56 3.37
CA ASN A 136 -2.59 -4.73 4.81
C ASN A 136 -1.58 -5.85 5.11
N THR A 137 -1.02 -5.85 6.31
CA THR A 137 -0.32 -7.02 6.84
C THR A 137 -1.26 -7.86 7.69
N ASN A 138 -1.10 -9.17 7.66
CA ASN A 138 -1.82 -10.08 8.55
C ASN A 138 -1.01 -10.43 9.81
N GLY A 139 -1.67 -11.09 10.76
CA GLY A 139 -1.09 -11.54 12.03
C GLY A 139 0.00 -12.60 11.91
N ASP A 140 0.24 -13.11 10.69
CA ASP A 140 1.05 -14.29 10.41
C ASP A 140 2.15 -13.97 9.37
N ARG A 141 2.75 -12.78 9.48
CA ARG A 141 3.94 -12.35 8.69
C ARG A 141 3.71 -12.25 7.18
N GLY A 142 2.49 -11.99 6.75
CA GLY A 142 2.13 -11.85 5.33
C GLY A 142 1.47 -10.52 4.99
N TRP A 143 1.36 -10.28 3.69
CA TRP A 143 0.58 -9.21 3.09
C TRP A 143 -0.77 -9.74 2.60
N GLN A 144 -1.81 -8.92 2.71
CA GLN A 144 -3.15 -9.14 2.17
C GLN A 144 -3.53 -7.93 1.31
N ILE A 145 -3.87 -8.19 0.05
CA ILE A 145 -4.20 -7.18 -0.94
C ILE A 145 -5.63 -7.43 -1.39
N LYS A 146 -6.41 -6.35 -1.42
CA LYS A 146 -7.73 -6.29 -2.01
C LYS A 146 -7.78 -5.09 -2.93
N ILE A 147 -8.09 -5.32 -4.20
CA ILE A 147 -8.32 -4.26 -5.17
C ILE A 147 -9.72 -4.53 -5.75
N GLU A 148 -10.65 -3.63 -5.50
CA GLU A 148 -11.95 -3.64 -6.18
C GLU A 148 -11.71 -3.25 -7.65
N VAL A 149 -12.40 -3.91 -8.58
CA VAL A 149 -12.30 -3.68 -10.03
C VAL A 149 -13.67 -3.62 -10.70
N ASN A 150 -14.75 -3.57 -9.92
CA ASN A 150 -16.09 -3.29 -10.45
C ASN A 150 -16.08 -1.96 -11.22
N PHE A 151 -16.84 -1.91 -12.31
CA PHE A 151 -16.94 -0.73 -13.17
C PHE A 151 -15.59 -0.25 -13.75
N THR A 152 -14.59 -1.13 -13.79
CA THR A 152 -13.33 -0.94 -14.56
C THR A 152 -13.34 -1.87 -15.78
N GLU A 153 -12.29 -1.82 -16.60
CA GLU A 153 -12.11 -2.73 -17.74
C GLU A 153 -11.98 -4.22 -17.33
N LEU A 154 -11.74 -4.51 -16.04
CA LEU A 154 -11.75 -5.88 -15.51
C LEU A 154 -13.12 -6.33 -15.01
N ASP A 155 -14.19 -5.54 -15.18
CA ASP A 155 -15.52 -5.94 -14.74
C ASP A 155 -15.99 -7.21 -15.48
N GLY A 156 -16.50 -8.17 -14.72
CA GLY A 156 -16.86 -9.50 -15.19
C GLY A 156 -15.69 -10.44 -15.52
N VAL A 157 -14.42 -10.00 -15.42
CA VAL A 157 -13.27 -10.89 -15.57
C VAL A 157 -13.10 -11.74 -14.32
N GLU A 158 -12.92 -13.05 -14.50
CA GLU A 158 -12.65 -13.99 -13.41
C GLU A 158 -11.30 -14.69 -13.61
N VAL A 159 -10.53 -14.76 -12.52
CA VAL A 159 -9.29 -15.52 -12.43
C VAL A 159 -9.42 -16.48 -11.26
N ALA A 160 -9.39 -17.78 -11.56
CA ALA A 160 -9.45 -18.82 -10.55
C ALA A 160 -8.29 -18.68 -9.55
N HIS A 161 -8.57 -19.01 -8.29
CA HIS A 161 -7.58 -18.95 -7.23
C HIS A 161 -6.34 -19.77 -7.57
N THR A 162 -5.19 -19.12 -7.54
CA THR A 162 -3.88 -19.70 -7.81
C THR A 162 -3.02 -19.57 -6.57
N LEU A 163 -2.41 -20.67 -6.12
CA LEU A 163 -1.43 -20.71 -5.02
C LEU A 163 -0.07 -21.11 -5.57
N ASN A 164 0.94 -20.29 -5.33
CA ASN A 164 2.34 -20.59 -5.61
C ASN A 164 3.08 -20.69 -4.28
N GLN A 165 3.57 -21.88 -3.93
CA GLN A 165 4.21 -22.12 -2.64
C GLN A 165 5.46 -22.99 -2.77
N LYS A 166 6.54 -22.58 -2.11
CA LYS A 166 7.84 -23.25 -2.02
C LYS A 166 8.34 -23.27 -0.58
N GLY A 167 7.63 -24.00 0.29
CA GLY A 167 7.89 -24.04 1.72
C GLY A 167 7.00 -23.08 2.50
N GLU A 168 7.31 -22.85 3.78
CA GLU A 168 6.44 -22.09 4.69
C GLU A 168 6.60 -20.56 4.54
N ASP A 169 7.78 -20.08 4.12
CA ASP A 169 8.13 -18.65 4.02
C ASP A 169 8.42 -18.20 2.56
N ASP A 170 7.90 -18.92 1.57
CA ASP A 170 7.97 -18.55 0.14
C ASP A 170 6.65 -18.93 -0.53
N TRP A 171 5.65 -18.07 -0.39
CA TRP A 171 4.32 -18.34 -0.93
C TRP A 171 3.53 -17.07 -1.25
N TYR A 172 2.74 -17.13 -2.31
CA TYR A 172 1.72 -16.14 -2.60
C TYR A 172 0.52 -16.79 -3.30
N SER A 173 -0.65 -16.22 -3.10
CA SER A 173 -1.87 -16.58 -3.79
C SER A 173 -2.56 -15.35 -4.33
N PHE A 174 -3.36 -15.54 -5.37
CA PHE A 174 -4.24 -14.50 -5.91
C PHE A 174 -5.46 -15.10 -6.60
N SER A 175 -6.51 -14.31 -6.71
CA SER A 175 -7.73 -14.59 -7.45
C SER A 175 -8.38 -13.29 -7.89
N LEU A 176 -9.21 -13.36 -8.92
CA LEU A 176 -10.11 -12.28 -9.32
C LEU A 176 -11.51 -12.86 -9.39
N LYS A 177 -12.41 -12.42 -8.51
CA LYS A 177 -13.77 -12.93 -8.47
C LYS A 177 -14.71 -11.88 -7.88
N ASP A 178 -15.95 -11.82 -8.38
CA ASP A 178 -16.99 -10.95 -7.85
C ASP A 178 -16.53 -9.48 -7.78
N GLY A 179 -15.79 -9.03 -8.82
CA GLY A 179 -15.23 -7.69 -8.91
C GLY A 179 -14.05 -7.39 -7.99
N LYS A 180 -13.43 -8.40 -7.38
CA LYS A 180 -12.33 -8.22 -6.41
C LYS A 180 -11.11 -9.02 -6.80
N PHE A 181 -9.99 -8.33 -6.99
CA PHE A 181 -8.68 -8.96 -6.94
C PHE A 181 -8.30 -9.15 -5.48
N LEU A 182 -8.18 -10.40 -5.06
CA LEU A 182 -7.78 -10.79 -3.71
C LEU A 182 -6.48 -11.54 -3.79
N ALA A 183 -5.48 -11.12 -3.02
CA ALA A 183 -4.18 -11.77 -3.00
C ALA A 183 -3.55 -11.74 -1.61
N GLU A 184 -2.75 -12.76 -1.33
CA GLU A 184 -2.02 -12.89 -0.08
C GLU A 184 -0.61 -13.42 -0.36
N GLY A 185 0.33 -13.18 0.54
CA GLY A 185 1.64 -13.81 0.45
C GLY A 185 2.53 -13.50 1.64
N ASP A 186 3.67 -14.16 1.71
CA ASP A 186 4.65 -13.92 2.77
C ASP A 186 5.19 -12.47 2.74
N SER A 187 5.97 -12.11 3.77
CA SER A 187 6.47 -10.76 4.01
C SER A 187 7.23 -10.13 2.83
N LYS A 188 7.69 -10.93 1.85
CA LYS A 188 8.46 -10.47 0.68
C LYS A 188 7.67 -10.51 -0.63
N LYS A 189 6.41 -10.95 -0.64
CA LYS A 189 5.64 -11.17 -1.88
C LYS A 189 4.79 -10.02 -2.36
N LEU A 190 4.69 -8.94 -1.60
CA LEU A 190 3.93 -7.76 -2.03
C LEU A 190 4.31 -7.28 -3.46
N PRO A 191 5.60 -7.17 -3.84
CA PRO A 191 5.96 -6.77 -5.21
C PRO A 191 5.45 -7.75 -6.28
N ILE A 192 5.58 -9.06 -6.04
CA ILE A 192 5.14 -10.11 -6.97
C ILE A 192 3.61 -10.11 -7.10
N ILE A 193 2.89 -9.88 -6.00
CA ILE A 193 1.43 -9.80 -6.01
C ILE A 193 0.96 -8.61 -6.86
N LEU A 194 1.59 -7.44 -6.70
CA LEU A 194 1.26 -6.25 -7.49
C LEU A 194 1.64 -6.44 -8.96
N GLU A 195 2.76 -7.12 -9.27
CA GLU A 195 3.09 -7.55 -10.63
C GLU A 195 1.99 -8.42 -11.25
N LYS A 196 1.44 -9.37 -10.48
CA LYS A 196 0.34 -10.23 -10.97
C LYS A 196 -0.93 -9.45 -11.27
N PHE A 197 -1.28 -8.49 -10.42
CA PHE A 197 -2.41 -7.62 -10.70
C PHE A 197 -2.19 -6.82 -12.00
N LYS A 198 -1.00 -6.22 -12.18
CA LYS A 198 -0.63 -5.52 -13.40
C LYS A 198 -0.68 -6.41 -14.64
N GLU A 199 -0.15 -7.63 -14.57
CA GLU A 199 -0.20 -8.59 -15.68
C GLU A 199 -1.65 -8.90 -16.09
N ILE A 200 -2.55 -9.11 -15.11
CA ILE A 200 -3.98 -9.36 -15.36
C ILE A 200 -4.62 -8.14 -16.03
N TRP A 201 -4.32 -6.94 -15.53
CA TRP A 201 -4.80 -5.69 -16.12
C TRP A 201 -4.36 -5.57 -17.58
N THR A 202 -3.06 -5.56 -17.86
CA THR A 202 -2.52 -5.39 -19.22
C THR A 202 -3.00 -6.49 -20.18
N THR A 203 -3.27 -7.70 -19.70
CA THR A 203 -3.75 -8.80 -20.56
C THR A 203 -5.22 -8.65 -20.97
N ASN A 204 -6.05 -8.06 -20.12
CA ASN A 204 -7.51 -8.06 -20.29
C ASN A 204 -8.13 -6.68 -20.55
N ALA A 205 -7.47 -5.60 -20.09
CA ALA A 205 -7.98 -4.24 -20.13
C ALA A 205 -7.31 -3.36 -21.19
N GLU A 206 -6.02 -3.56 -21.49
CA GLU A 206 -5.34 -2.77 -22.50
C GLU A 206 -5.71 -3.27 -23.91
N PRO A 207 -6.05 -2.38 -24.87
CA PRO A 207 -6.32 -2.77 -26.24
C PRO A 207 -5.09 -3.47 -26.83
N ARG A 208 -5.30 -4.61 -27.49
CA ARG A 208 -4.22 -5.25 -28.25
C ARG A 208 -3.83 -4.30 -29.37
N GLU A 209 -2.55 -3.91 -29.43
CA GLU A 209 -2.02 -3.27 -30.63
C GLU A 209 -2.06 -4.31 -31.76
N ASP A 210 -3.02 -4.12 -32.68
CA ASP A 210 -3.15 -4.90 -33.92
C ASP A 210 -2.15 -4.42 -34.99
#